data_AF-A0AAD3XGC6-F1
#
_entry.id   AF-A0AAD3XGC6-F1
#
_cell.length_a   1.000
_cell.length_b   1.000
_cell.length_c   1.000
_cell.angle_alpha   90.00
_cell.angle_beta   90.00
_cell.angle_gamma   90.00
#
_symmetry.space_group_name_H-M   'P 1'
#
loop_
_entity.id
_entity.type
_entity.pdbx_description
1 polymer ?
#
loop_
_entity_poly.entity_id
_entity_poly.type
_entity_poly.pdbx_seq_one_letter_code
_entity_poly.pdbx_strand_id
1 'polypeptide(L)'
;MDSSKNWLLEMNLEKRTIIPTEYVGVKLVSFGFAGQGCAVMRGPMVSEVINQLITTATWEELDYLVIDMPPRIGDIQLLLCKIVPLTVAKIVTTPPMLVFIEVAKGVRMFPKLKVPCVAVVENMCHLDADGKPLLISLEFFLQP
;
A
#
# COMPACT_ATOMS: atom_id res chain seq x y z
N MET A 1 -21.35 -3.62 -4.40
CA MET A 1 -20.21 -4.44 -4.86
C MET A 1 -20.80 -5.71 -5.42
N ASP A 2 -20.56 -5.99 -6.69
CA ASP A 2 -21.03 -7.21 -7.34
C ASP A 2 -20.30 -8.41 -6.74
N SER A 3 -21.02 -9.20 -5.93
CA SER A 3 -20.54 -10.37 -5.21
C SER A 3 -20.23 -11.58 -6.11
N SER A 4 -20.32 -11.42 -7.44
CA SER A 4 -20.09 -12.49 -8.42
C SER A 4 -18.66 -12.54 -9.00
N LYS A 5 -17.82 -11.51 -8.77
CA LYS A 5 -16.42 -11.52 -9.23
C LYS A 5 -15.49 -12.09 -8.17
N ASN A 6 -14.97 -13.31 -8.43
CA ASN A 6 -13.85 -13.84 -7.68
C ASN A 6 -12.55 -13.16 -8.13
N TRP A 7 -12.01 -12.29 -7.29
CA TRP A 7 -10.70 -11.66 -7.51
C TRP A 7 -9.59 -12.61 -7.03
N LEU A 8 -9.20 -13.53 -7.91
CA LEU A 8 -8.08 -14.43 -7.69
C LEU A 8 -6.83 -13.91 -8.39
N LEU A 9 -5.68 -14.16 -7.79
CA LEU A 9 -4.38 -13.81 -8.34
C LEU A 9 -4.12 -14.65 -9.59
N GLU A 10 -4.04 -14.00 -10.74
CA GLU A 10 -3.72 -14.64 -12.01
C GLU A 10 -2.22 -14.59 -12.29
N MET A 11 -1.68 -15.71 -12.79
CA MET A 11 -0.25 -15.83 -13.10
C MET A 11 -0.04 -16.22 -14.56
N ASN A 12 0.88 -15.53 -15.21
CA ASN A 12 1.47 -15.99 -16.46
C ASN A 12 2.53 -17.06 -16.15
N LEU A 13 2.23 -18.33 -16.44
CA LEU A 13 3.11 -19.46 -16.10
C LEU A 13 4.41 -19.48 -16.92
N GLU A 14 4.40 -18.98 -18.15
CA GLU A 14 5.58 -18.95 -19.02
C GLU A 14 6.60 -17.91 -18.53
N LYS A 15 6.11 -16.71 -18.22
CA LYS A 15 6.94 -15.59 -17.77
C LYS A 15 7.14 -15.54 -16.26
N ARG A 16 6.42 -16.39 -15.51
CA ARG A 16 6.35 -16.38 -14.03
C ARG A 16 6.02 -15.00 -13.47
N THR A 17 5.09 -14.30 -14.10
CA THR A 17 4.67 -12.95 -13.73
C THR A 17 3.22 -12.94 -13.25
N ILE A 18 2.91 -11.97 -12.40
CA ILE A 18 1.55 -11.71 -11.93
C ILE A 18 0.84 -10.85 -12.97
N ILE A 19 -0.38 -11.22 -13.34
CA ILE A 19 -1.23 -10.41 -14.22
C ILE A 19 -2.13 -9.55 -13.31
N PRO A 20 -2.00 -8.21 -13.32
CA PRO A 20 -2.85 -7.34 -12.52
C PRO A 20 -4.32 -7.50 -12.89
N THR A 21 -5.19 -7.61 -11.88
CA THR A 21 -6.65 -7.56 -12.10
C THR A 21 -7.04 -6.14 -12.47
N GLU A 22 -7.84 -5.96 -13.52
CA GLU A 22 -8.32 -4.63 -13.91
C GLU A 22 -9.76 -4.39 -13.44
N TYR A 23 -9.99 -3.22 -12.85
CA TYR A 23 -11.32 -2.75 -12.49
C TYR A 23 -11.46 -1.26 -12.83
N VAL A 24 -12.39 -0.95 -13.75
CA VAL A 24 -12.71 0.43 -14.14
C VAL A 24 -11.46 1.23 -14.54
N GLY A 25 -10.56 0.61 -15.32
CA GLY A 25 -9.30 1.23 -15.77
C GLY A 25 -8.19 1.27 -14.73
N VAL A 26 -8.39 0.72 -13.53
CA VAL A 26 -7.35 0.63 -12.48
C VAL A 26 -6.82 -0.80 -12.42
N LYS A 27 -5.49 -0.94 -12.55
CA LYS A 27 -4.77 -2.21 -12.34
C LYS A 27 -4.54 -2.44 -10.85
N LEU A 28 -4.88 -3.63 -10.38
CA LEU A 28 -4.87 -4.02 -8.98
C LEU A 28 -4.08 -5.32 -8.79
N VAL A 29 -3.18 -5.31 -7.82
CA VAL A 29 -2.49 -6.50 -7.32
C VAL A 29 -2.57 -6.45 -5.81
N SER A 30 -3.07 -7.53 -5.20
CA SER A 30 -3.19 -7.63 -3.75
C SER A 30 -2.88 -9.03 -3.30
N PHE A 31 -2.17 -9.15 -2.18
CA PHE A 31 -2.01 -10.43 -1.50
C PHE A 31 -3.38 -11.04 -1.12
N GLY A 32 -4.40 -10.21 -0.90
CA GLY A 32 -5.77 -10.68 -0.64
C GLY A 32 -6.38 -11.51 -1.78
N PHE A 33 -5.85 -11.40 -3.00
CA PHE A 33 -6.31 -12.20 -4.14
C PHE A 33 -5.71 -13.61 -4.17
N ALA A 34 -4.76 -13.92 -3.28
CA ALA A 34 -4.10 -15.24 -3.24
C ALA A 34 -5.01 -16.36 -2.69
N GLY A 35 -6.23 -16.04 -2.25
CA GLY A 35 -7.25 -17.01 -1.81
C GLY A 35 -6.93 -17.74 -0.50
N GLN A 36 -5.75 -17.53 0.09
CA GLN A 36 -5.38 -18.06 1.39
C GLN A 36 -5.87 -17.10 2.47
N GLY A 37 -6.88 -17.52 3.24
CA GLY A 37 -7.41 -16.74 4.36
C GLY A 37 -6.28 -16.26 5.27
N CYS A 38 -6.44 -15.06 5.85
CA CYS A 38 -5.47 -14.28 6.64
C CYS A 38 -4.34 -15.13 7.26
N ALA A 39 -3.34 -15.49 6.45
CA ALA A 39 -2.22 -16.27 6.93
C ALA A 39 -1.42 -15.34 7.84
N VAL A 40 -1.12 -15.78 9.07
CA VAL A 40 -0.22 -15.04 9.96
C VAL A 40 1.16 -15.01 9.31
N MET A 41 1.42 -13.99 8.50
CA MET A 41 2.69 -13.82 7.82
C MET A 41 3.75 -13.36 8.83
N ARG A 42 4.88 -14.05 8.87
CA ARG A 42 6.05 -13.59 9.63
C ARG A 42 6.77 -12.48 8.85
N GLY A 43 7.42 -11.55 9.55
CA GLY A 43 8.07 -10.36 8.97
C GLY A 43 8.86 -10.59 7.65
N PRO A 44 9.74 -11.60 7.56
CA PRO A 44 10.50 -11.88 6.34
C PRO A 44 9.63 -12.25 5.13
N MET A 45 8.49 -12.91 5.35
CA MET A 45 7.56 -13.30 4.29
C MET A 45 6.82 -12.08 3.73
N VAL A 46 6.49 -11.10 4.58
CA VAL A 46 5.81 -9.87 4.15
C VAL A 46 6.68 -9.09 3.17
N SER A 47 7.97 -8.95 3.50
CA SER A 47 8.96 -8.30 2.65
C SER A 47 9.07 -8.96 1.27
N GLU A 48 9.13 -10.30 1.25
CA GLU A 48 9.24 -11.06 0.00
C GLU A 48 7.98 -10.93 -0.86
N VAL A 49 6.80 -11.05 -0.24
CA VAL A 49 5.52 -10.88 -0.93
C VAL A 49 5.42 -9.48 -1.53
N ILE A 50 5.74 -8.42 -0.78
CA ILE A 50 5.71 -7.05 -1.30
C ILE A 50 6.67 -6.89 -2.48
N ASN A 51 7.89 -7.41 -2.36
CA ASN A 51 8.86 -7.39 -3.45
C ASN A 51 8.32 -8.11 -4.69
N GLN A 52 7.70 -9.27 -4.52
CA GLN A 52 7.10 -10.04 -5.61
C GLN A 52 5.94 -9.28 -6.27
N LEU A 53 5.00 -8.74 -5.50
CA LEU A 53 3.83 -8.01 -6.04
C LEU A 53 4.25 -6.79 -6.87
N ILE A 54 5.34 -6.12 -6.48
CA ILE A 54 5.83 -4.94 -7.17
C ILE A 54 6.66 -5.31 -8.41
N THR A 55 7.61 -6.23 -8.28
CA THR A 55 8.62 -6.50 -9.31
C THR A 55 8.20 -7.55 -10.33
N THR A 56 7.29 -8.47 -9.98
CA THR A 56 6.87 -9.57 -10.86
C THR A 56 5.51 -9.35 -11.49
N ALA A 57 4.79 -8.28 -11.13
CA ALA A 57 3.55 -7.94 -11.79
C ALA A 57 3.79 -7.19 -13.11
N THR A 58 3.03 -7.55 -14.14
CA THR A 58 3.07 -6.89 -15.45
C THR A 58 2.24 -5.61 -15.40
N TRP A 59 2.78 -4.58 -14.76
CA TRP A 59 2.16 -3.26 -14.65
C TRP A 59 2.02 -2.53 -16.00
N GLU A 60 2.90 -2.85 -16.95
CA GLU A 60 3.04 -2.15 -18.25
C GLU A 60 3.39 -0.66 -18.02
N GLU A 61 2.91 0.23 -18.89
CA GLU A 61 3.04 1.68 -18.66
C GLU A 61 2.02 2.15 -17.62
N LEU A 62 2.51 2.86 -16.60
CA LEU A 62 1.72 3.47 -15.55
C LEU A 62 2.13 4.93 -15.38
N ASP A 63 1.15 5.82 -15.26
CA ASP A 63 1.39 7.20 -14.83
C ASP A 63 1.64 7.28 -13.32
N TYR A 64 0.93 6.43 -12.56
CA TYR A 64 1.01 6.36 -11.11
C TYR A 64 0.91 4.92 -10.62
N LEU A 65 1.75 4.57 -9.65
CA LEU A 65 1.61 3.35 -8.86
C LEU A 65 1.33 3.74 -7.40
N VAL A 66 0.23 3.24 -6.87
CA VAL A 66 -0.17 3.44 -5.47
C VAL A 66 0.10 2.17 -4.67
N ILE A 67 0.81 2.32 -3.56
CA ILE A 67 1.20 1.22 -2.68
C ILE A 67 0.55 1.45 -1.32
N ASP A 68 -0.36 0.56 -0.91
CA ASP A 68 -0.89 0.52 0.46
C ASP A 68 0.03 -0.34 1.33
N MET A 69 0.71 0.29 2.28
CA MET A 69 1.72 -0.37 3.11
C MET A 69 1.10 -0.87 4.42
N PRO A 70 1.58 -1.99 4.97
CA PRO A 70 1.16 -2.43 6.30
C PRO A 70 1.42 -1.35 7.36
N PRO A 71 0.59 -1.28 8.42
CA PRO A 71 0.71 -0.27 9.46
C PRO A 71 2.03 -0.44 10.23
N ARG A 72 2.50 0.67 10.81
CA ARG A 72 3.76 0.82 11.57
C ARG A 72 4.99 1.12 10.70
N ILE A 73 5.81 2.03 11.20
CA ILE A 73 7.05 2.45 10.56
C ILE A 73 8.18 1.50 10.95
N GLY A 74 8.86 0.93 9.97
CA GLY A 74 9.90 -0.07 10.17
C GLY A 74 10.63 -0.46 8.88
N ASP A 75 11.06 -1.72 8.81
CA ASP A 75 11.95 -2.20 7.75
C ASP A 75 11.29 -2.30 6.37
N ILE A 76 9.96 -2.41 6.31
CA ILE A 76 9.21 -2.53 5.05
C ILE A 76 9.31 -1.23 4.23
N GLN A 77 9.24 -0.07 4.88
CA GLN A 77 9.39 1.22 4.21
C GLN A 77 10.81 1.40 3.66
N LEU A 78 11.83 0.97 4.42
CA LEU A 78 13.22 0.97 3.99
C LEU A 78 13.44 0.03 2.80
N LEU A 79 12.81 -1.14 2.83
CA LEU A 79 12.83 -2.10 1.73
C LEU A 79 12.19 -1.50 0.47
N LEU A 80 11.00 -0.91 0.59
CA LEU A 80 10.30 -0.31 -0.55
C LEU A 80 11.10 0.81 -1.21
N CYS A 81 11.72 1.69 -0.42
CA CYS A 81 12.61 2.73 -0.94
C CYS A 81 13.83 2.18 -1.71
N LYS A 82 14.18 0.89 -1.50
CA LYS A 82 15.27 0.22 -2.23
C LYS A 82 14.79 -0.53 -3.47
N ILE A 83 13.57 -1.07 -3.44
CA ILE A 83 13.00 -1.85 -4.55
C ILE A 83 12.52 -0.93 -5.66
N VAL A 84 11.84 0.17 -5.29
CA VAL A 84 11.28 1.12 -6.25
C VAL A 84 11.68 2.56 -5.92
N PRO A 85 11.88 3.42 -6.93
CA PRO A 85 12.19 4.82 -6.72
C PRO A 85 10.92 5.58 -6.28
N LEU A 86 10.59 5.53 -4.98
CA LEU A 86 9.45 6.26 -4.42
C LEU A 86 9.61 7.77 -4.60
N THR A 87 8.62 8.40 -5.24
CA THR A 87 8.65 9.84 -5.55
C THR A 87 8.15 10.69 -4.39
N VAL A 88 7.03 10.29 -3.78
CA VAL A 88 6.43 11.02 -2.65
C VAL A 88 5.77 10.07 -1.65
N ALA A 89 5.74 10.51 -0.40
CA ALA A 89 5.06 9.82 0.70
C ALA A 89 3.91 10.67 1.24
N LYS A 90 2.75 10.04 1.47
CA LYS A 90 1.67 10.62 2.28
C LYS A 90 1.46 9.77 3.52
N ILE A 91 1.31 10.41 4.68
CA ILE A 91 1.10 9.71 5.95
C ILE A 91 -0.36 9.88 6.34
N VAL A 92 -1.08 8.77 6.52
CA VAL A 92 -2.44 8.78 7.04
C VAL A 92 -2.41 8.43 8.53
N THR A 93 -3.13 9.19 9.33
CA THR A 93 -3.22 9.01 10.79
C THR A 93 -4.66 9.12 11.28
N THR A 94 -4.90 8.93 12.57
CA THR A 94 -6.19 9.08 13.23
C THR A 94 -6.08 10.07 14.41
N PRO A 95 -7.20 10.63 14.92
CA PRO A 95 -7.15 11.70 15.91
C PRO A 95 -6.59 11.36 17.29
N PRO A 96 -6.66 10.11 17.84
CA PRO A 96 -6.24 9.90 19.21
C PRO A 96 -4.75 10.21 19.38
N MET A 97 -4.42 11.00 20.40
CA MET A 97 -3.09 11.61 20.58
C MET A 97 -1.91 10.62 20.59
N LEU A 98 -2.16 9.34 20.92
CA LEU A 98 -1.15 8.28 21.00
C LEU A 98 -0.46 7.97 19.65
N VAL A 99 -1.09 8.25 18.51
CA VAL A 99 -0.50 7.96 17.19
C VAL A 99 0.40 9.08 16.65
N PHE A 100 0.40 10.29 17.22
CA PHE A 100 1.21 11.41 16.72
C PHE A 100 2.72 11.16 16.79
N ILE A 101 3.18 10.38 17.77
CA ILE A 101 4.60 10.05 17.90
C ILE A 101 5.06 9.19 16.70
N GLU A 102 4.22 8.26 16.24
CA GLU A 102 4.53 7.44 15.06
C GLU A 102 4.48 8.26 13.76
N VAL A 103 3.51 9.17 13.63
CA VAL A 103 3.45 10.13 12.51
C VAL A 103 4.73 10.98 12.45
N ALA A 104 5.14 11.54 13.59
CA ALA A 104 6.33 12.37 13.69
C ALA A 104 7.61 11.61 13.33
N LYS A 105 7.72 10.33 13.71
CA LYS A 105 8.82 9.46 13.28
C LYS A 105 8.83 9.27 11.76
N GLY A 106 7.67 9.08 11.15
CA GLY A 106 7.53 8.89 9.70
C GLY A 106 7.95 10.12 8.91
N VAL A 107 7.43 11.29 9.28
CA VAL A 107 7.80 12.57 8.66
C VAL A 107 9.32 12.80 8.71
N ARG A 108 9.99 12.38 9.80
CA ARG A 108 11.46 12.49 9.94
C ARG A 108 12.26 11.40 9.22
N MET A 109 11.63 10.26 8.88
CA MET A 109 12.30 9.13 8.24
C MET A 109 12.40 9.33 6.73
N PHE A 110 11.31 9.68 6.06
CA PHE A 110 11.23 9.76 4.60
C PHE A 110 12.28 10.70 3.96
N PRO A 111 12.57 11.89 4.50
CA PRO A 111 13.64 12.75 3.97
C PRO A 111 15.03 12.08 3.98
N LYS A 112 15.31 11.20 4.96
CA LYS A 112 16.58 10.45 5.00
C LYS A 112 16.68 9.40 3.89
N LEU A 113 15.54 9.00 3.34
CA LEU A 113 15.41 8.05 2.24
C LEU A 113 15.27 8.76 0.89
N LYS A 114 15.44 10.09 0.85
CA LYS A 114 15.23 10.93 -0.33
C LYS A 114 13.81 10.90 -0.90
N VAL A 115 12.84 10.50 -0.08
CA VAL A 115 11.41 10.54 -0.42
C VAL A 115 10.79 11.71 0.36
N PRO A 116 10.32 12.79 -0.29
CA PRO A 116 9.62 13.85 0.42
C PRO A 116 8.27 13.37 0.95
N CYS A 117 7.98 13.68 2.23
CA CYS A 117 6.63 13.55 2.77
C CYS A 117 5.85 14.82 2.44
N VAL A 118 4.86 14.72 1.55
CA VAL A 118 4.15 15.88 0.98
C VAL A 118 2.84 16.20 1.69
N ALA A 119 2.29 15.26 2.45
CA ALA A 119 1.04 15.43 3.18
C ALA A 119 0.94 14.52 4.41
N VAL A 120 0.25 15.03 5.44
CA VAL A 120 -0.29 14.23 6.54
C VAL A 120 -1.81 14.35 6.49
N VAL A 121 -2.50 13.22 6.42
CA VAL A 121 -3.96 13.14 6.33
C VAL A 121 -4.49 12.57 7.64
N GLU A 122 -5.29 13.34 8.37
CA GLU A 122 -6.00 12.85 9.55
C GLU A 122 -7.34 12.23 9.11
N ASN A 123 -7.38 10.91 9.08
CA ASN A 123 -8.57 10.11 8.80
C ASN A 123 -9.39 9.91 10.10
N MET A 124 -10.70 9.63 9.99
CA MET A 124 -11.61 9.43 11.14
C MET A 124 -11.72 10.64 12.10
N CYS A 125 -11.44 11.86 11.63
CA CYS A 125 -11.52 13.09 12.41
C CYS A 125 -12.94 13.61 12.66
N HIS A 126 -13.93 13.06 11.95
CA HIS A 126 -15.33 13.45 12.06
C HIS A 126 -16.26 12.23 12.05
N LEU A 127 -17.32 12.34 12.85
CA LEU A 127 -18.49 11.48 12.76
C LEU A 127 -19.48 12.15 11.79
N ASP A 128 -20.15 11.36 10.96
CA ASP A 128 -21.35 11.85 10.27
C ASP A 128 -22.47 12.14 11.29
N ALA A 129 -23.57 12.75 10.84
CA ALA A 129 -24.72 13.06 11.71
C ALA A 129 -25.32 11.83 12.42
N ASP A 130 -24.98 10.62 11.96
CA ASP A 130 -25.43 9.33 12.47
C ASP A 130 -24.36 8.60 13.32
N GLY A 131 -23.20 9.22 13.57
CA GLY A 131 -22.16 8.68 14.44
C GLY A 131 -21.26 7.60 13.82
N LYS A 132 -21.14 7.52 12.49
CA LYS A 132 -20.30 6.51 11.82
C LYS A 132 -18.92 7.06 11.42
N PRO A 133 -17.83 6.28 11.64
CA PRO A 133 -16.49 6.66 11.20
C PRO A 133 -16.32 6.44 9.69
N LEU A 134 -15.80 7.45 9.00
CA LEU A 134 -15.34 7.35 7.61
C LEU A 134 -13.94 6.70 7.56
N LEU A 135 -13.79 5.65 6.74
CA LEU A 135 -12.55 4.88 6.54
C LEU A 135 -11.88 5.29 5.21
N ILE A 136 -10.63 5.78 5.25
CA ILE A 136 -9.77 5.99 4.07
C ILE A 136 -8.34 5.51 4.41
N SER A 137 -7.75 4.65 3.56
CA SER A 137 -6.45 3.96 3.74
C SER A 137 -5.24 4.79 3.31
N LEU A 138 -4.02 4.31 3.61
CA LEU A 138 -2.73 4.89 3.22
C LEU A 138 -2.50 4.82 1.70
N GLU A 139 -2.06 5.93 1.10
CA GLU A 139 -1.72 5.97 -0.33
C GLU A 139 -0.35 6.62 -0.55
N PHE A 140 0.60 5.86 -1.11
CA PHE A 140 1.85 6.38 -1.66
C PHE A 140 1.68 6.68 -3.15
N PHE A 141 2.34 7.70 -3.68
CA PHE A 141 2.27 8.03 -5.10
C PHE A 141 3.68 7.91 -5.70
N LEU A 142 3.78 7.08 -6.73
CA LEU A 142 4.92 7.08 -7.65
C LEU A 142 4.57 7.98 -8.84
N GLN A 143 5.47 8.87 -9.22
CA GLN A 143 5.52 9.48 -10.56
C GLN A 143 6.88 9.14 -11.20
N PRO A 144 6.93 8.98 -12.53
CA PRO A 144 8.16 8.66 -13.26
C PRO A 144 9.27 9.71 -13.06
#